data_AF-A0A561VKK7-F1
#
_entry.id   AF-A0A561VKK7-F1
#
_cell.length_a   1.000
_cell.length_b   1.000
_cell.length_c   1.000
_cell.angle_alpha   90.00
_cell.angle_beta   90.00
_cell.angle_gamma   90.00
#
_symmetry.space_group_name_H-M   'P 1'
#
loop_
_entity.id
_entity.type
_entity.pdbx_description
1 polymer ?
#
loop_
_entity_poly.entity_id
_entity_poly.type
_entity_poly.pdbx_seq_one_letter_code
_entity_poly.pdbx_strand_id
1 'polypeptide(L)'
;MRGTGIEAAQILVALLLLAVLALGGMAVVAGRQRARDGEPDRAPRVAGPVPPEPVDELAADADEVRAAAQRAMAAADAARERATAVAGMRDQAEQRYQQAKWDAWTGPADESRRLVERAALEAYRRGALSVEQLNRIWTHTRPDEAALEQVDEEVARARQRYADALVDAVEVRRAAHVAEVAAEVLAEEARLAEEQALAARIEAEATAGLSGLLDGAGEAPEPGKPA
;
A
#
# COMPACT_ATOMS: atom_id res chain seq x y z
N MET A 1 17.15 -19.94 9.48
CA MET A 1 18.00 -18.79 9.09
C MET A 1 18.10 -18.71 7.56
N ARG A 2 17.02 -18.28 6.89
CA ARG A 2 16.95 -17.90 5.47
C ARG A 2 15.80 -16.88 5.40
N GLY A 3 16.11 -15.58 5.40
CA GLY A 3 15.07 -14.54 5.47
C GLY A 3 15.55 -13.12 5.20
N THR A 4 16.83 -12.82 5.42
CA THR A 4 17.34 -11.45 5.33
C THR A 4 17.58 -10.93 3.89
N GLY A 5 17.60 -11.81 2.89
CA GLY A 5 17.87 -11.40 1.50
C GLY A 5 16.70 -10.71 0.80
N ILE A 6 15.46 -11.04 1.18
CA ILE A 6 14.24 -10.49 0.56
C ILE A 6 13.89 -9.13 1.19
N GLU A 7 14.10 -8.97 2.49
CA GLU A 7 13.92 -7.70 3.21
C GLU A 7 14.91 -6.63 2.72
N ALA A 8 16.17 -7.00 2.47
CA ALA A 8 17.17 -6.08 1.92
C ALA A 8 16.81 -5.60 0.51
N ALA A 9 16.24 -6.47 -0.32
CA ALA A 9 15.77 -6.12 -1.66
C ALA A 9 14.53 -5.20 -1.62
N GLN A 10 13.64 -5.39 -0.64
CA GLN A 10 12.46 -4.54 -0.44
C GLN A 10 12.82 -3.14 0.04
N ILE A 11 13.80 -3.01 0.95
CA ILE A 11 14.31 -1.71 1.40
C ILE A 11 15.00 -0.98 0.23
N LEU A 12 15.75 -1.69 -0.61
CA LEU A 12 16.39 -1.11 -1.79
C LEU A 12 15.36 -0.59 -2.80
N VAL A 13 14.28 -1.33 -3.07
CA VAL A 13 13.21 -0.89 -3.97
C VAL A 13 12.44 0.31 -3.39
N ALA A 14 12.15 0.30 -2.08
CA ALA A 14 11.51 1.44 -1.41
C ALA A 14 12.39 2.70 -1.47
N LEU A 15 13.71 2.56 -1.24
CA LEU A 15 14.66 3.67 -1.37
C LEU A 15 14.77 4.17 -2.82
N LEU A 16 14.71 3.26 -3.80
CA LEU A 16 14.78 3.63 -5.23
C LEU A 16 13.53 4.39 -5.66
N LEU A 17 12.35 3.96 -5.22
CA LEU A 17 11.08 4.67 -5.46
C LEU A 17 11.06 6.04 -4.78
N LEU A 18 11.57 6.14 -3.55
CA LEU A 18 11.68 7.41 -2.81
C LEU A 18 12.69 8.36 -3.46
N ALA A 19 13.79 7.83 -4.01
CA ALA A 19 14.78 8.60 -4.77
C ALA A 19 14.20 9.10 -6.12
N VAL A 20 13.42 8.28 -6.83
CA VAL A 20 12.73 8.68 -8.06
C VAL A 20 11.67 9.74 -7.78
N LEU A 21 10.92 9.62 -6.69
CA LEU A 21 9.97 10.65 -6.22
C LEU A 21 10.66 11.95 -5.81
N ALA A 22 11.81 11.87 -5.14
CA ALA A 22 12.57 13.05 -4.74
C ALA A 22 13.23 13.75 -5.95
N LEU A 23 13.73 12.99 -6.92
CA LEU A 23 14.34 13.53 -8.14
C LEU A 23 13.30 14.09 -9.12
N GLY A 24 12.16 13.41 -9.30
CA GLY A 24 11.04 13.90 -10.10
C GLY A 24 10.37 15.14 -9.46
N GLY A 25 10.19 15.13 -8.14
CA GLY A 25 9.66 16.26 -7.40
C GLY A 25 10.57 17.49 -7.42
N MET A 26 11.89 17.32 -7.41
CA MET A 26 12.83 18.44 -7.48
C MET A 26 12.91 19.10 -8.86
N ALA A 27 12.68 18.36 -9.97
CA ALA A 27 12.62 18.97 -11.30
C ALA A 27 11.44 19.95 -11.42
N VAL A 28 10.27 19.58 -10.88
CA VAL A 28 9.05 20.41 -10.89
C VAL A 28 9.15 21.57 -9.89
N VAL A 29 9.75 21.36 -8.71
CA VAL A 29 9.93 22.43 -7.70
C VAL A 29 11.01 23.43 -8.13
N ALA A 30 12.10 23.01 -8.77
CA ALA A 30 13.12 23.92 -9.30
C ALA A 30 12.57 24.81 -10.43
N GLY A 31 11.65 24.29 -11.26
CA GLY A 31 10.91 25.08 -12.25
C GLY A 31 9.99 26.12 -11.59
N ARG A 32 9.31 25.76 -10.49
CA ARG A 32 8.41 26.67 -9.74
C ARG A 32 9.11 27.67 -8.83
N GLN A 33 10.27 27.36 -8.26
CA GLN A 33 11.03 28.28 -7.39
C GLN A 33 11.73 29.38 -8.19
N ARG A 34 12.20 29.11 -9.42
CA ARG A 34 12.71 30.16 -10.32
C ARG A 34 11.67 31.23 -10.67
N ALA A 35 10.38 30.88 -10.62
CA ALA A 35 9.28 31.80 -10.83
C ALA A 35 8.87 32.58 -9.56
N ARG A 36 9.31 32.14 -8.36
CA ARG A 36 8.91 32.74 -7.07
C ARG A 36 10.02 33.55 -6.39
N ASP A 37 11.29 33.25 -6.61
CA ASP A 37 12.42 34.00 -6.05
C ASP A 37 12.79 35.24 -6.89
N GLY A 38 11.77 35.88 -7.48
CA GLY A 38 11.85 37.21 -8.08
C GLY A 38 12.14 38.25 -6.99
N GLU A 39 13.42 38.43 -6.71
CA GLU A 39 14.05 39.44 -5.88
C GLU A 39 13.46 40.85 -6.15
N PRO A 40 12.94 41.57 -5.14
CA PRO A 40 12.21 42.82 -5.35
C PRO A 40 13.17 44.01 -5.30
N ASP A 41 14.13 44.14 -6.24
CA ASP A 41 14.77 45.46 -6.46
C ASP A 41 15.61 45.64 -7.74
N ARG A 42 15.30 44.97 -8.85
CA ARG A 42 15.92 45.31 -10.14
C ARG A 42 14.88 45.62 -11.20
N ALA A 43 15.05 46.81 -11.79
CA ALA A 43 14.33 47.38 -12.92
C ALA A 43 13.86 46.36 -13.97
N PRO A 44 12.71 46.61 -14.64
CA PRO A 44 12.05 45.64 -15.51
C PRO A 44 12.96 45.34 -16.71
N ARG A 45 13.72 44.24 -16.63
CA ARG A 45 14.18 43.58 -17.82
C ARG A 45 12.95 42.97 -18.45
N VAL A 46 12.55 43.55 -19.58
CA VAL A 46 11.61 42.96 -20.54
C VAL A 46 11.92 41.47 -20.60
N ALA A 47 11.01 40.66 -20.05
CA ALA A 47 11.02 39.23 -20.27
C ALA A 47 10.94 39.05 -21.78
N GLY A 48 12.05 38.67 -22.41
CA GLY A 48 12.00 38.15 -23.76
C GLY A 48 10.99 37.00 -23.78
N PRO A 49 10.25 36.81 -24.88
CA PRO A 49 9.30 35.72 -24.99
C PRO A 49 10.03 34.42 -24.63
N VAL A 50 9.57 33.74 -23.59
CA VAL A 50 9.94 32.34 -23.36
C VAL A 50 9.50 31.63 -24.63
N PRO A 51 10.42 31.02 -25.41
CA PRO A 51 10.02 30.29 -26.60
C PRO A 51 9.02 29.22 -26.16
N PRO A 52 7.91 29.02 -26.89
CA PRO A 52 6.99 27.94 -26.57
C PRO A 52 7.80 26.65 -26.54
N GLU A 53 7.65 25.87 -25.47
CA GLU A 53 8.18 24.51 -25.46
C GLU A 53 7.62 23.79 -26.70
N PRO A 54 8.46 23.06 -27.44
CA PRO A 54 7.99 22.39 -28.63
C PRO A 54 6.92 21.37 -28.21
N VAL A 55 5.78 21.40 -28.90
CA VAL A 55 4.62 20.54 -28.64
C VAL A 55 5.00 19.06 -28.52
N ASP A 56 6.05 18.64 -29.22
CA ASP A 56 6.59 17.28 -29.19
C ASP A 56 7.23 16.91 -27.84
N GLU A 57 7.86 17.85 -27.14
CA GLU A 57 8.42 17.63 -25.79
C GLU A 57 7.29 17.46 -24.76
N LEU A 58 6.26 18.30 -24.82
CA LEU A 58 5.09 18.19 -23.93
C LEU A 58 4.29 16.89 -24.16
N ALA A 59 4.20 16.43 -25.41
CA ALA A 59 3.57 15.15 -25.73
C ALA A 59 4.39 13.96 -25.19
N ALA A 60 5.72 14.01 -25.31
CA ALA A 60 6.61 13.00 -24.75
C ALA A 60 6.52 12.95 -23.22
N ASP A 61 6.52 14.11 -22.55
CA ASP A 61 6.36 14.21 -21.10
C ASP A 61 5.00 13.64 -20.64
N ALA A 62 3.91 13.94 -21.35
CA ALA A 62 2.60 13.38 -21.04
C ALA A 62 2.57 11.84 -21.15
N ASP A 63 3.24 11.28 -22.16
CA ASP A 63 3.38 9.83 -22.34
C ASP A 63 4.22 9.19 -21.21
N GLU A 64 5.29 9.85 -20.78
CA GLU A 64 6.12 9.39 -19.66
C GLU A 64 5.36 9.39 -18.33
N VAL A 65 4.62 10.47 -18.04
CA VAL A 65 3.80 10.58 -16.82
C VAL A 65 2.67 9.55 -16.84
N ARG A 66 2.02 9.33 -17.99
CA ARG A 66 1.02 8.26 -18.15
C ARG A 66 1.61 6.89 -17.87
N ALA A 67 2.79 6.58 -18.40
CA ALA A 67 3.47 5.32 -18.14
C ALA A 67 3.87 5.16 -16.66
N ALA A 68 4.25 6.25 -15.99
CA ALA A 68 4.49 6.25 -14.54
C ALA A 68 3.20 5.98 -13.75
N ALA A 69 2.08 6.62 -14.10
CA ALA A 69 0.78 6.40 -13.47
C ALA A 69 0.31 4.95 -13.61
N GLN A 70 0.43 4.36 -14.79
CA GLN A 70 0.08 2.94 -15.02
C GLN A 70 0.92 1.98 -14.16
N ARG A 71 2.23 2.25 -14.03
CA ARG A 71 3.11 1.45 -13.15
C ARG A 71 2.73 1.62 -11.68
N ALA A 72 2.35 2.82 -11.26
CA ALA A 72 1.91 3.08 -9.89
C ALA A 72 0.59 2.36 -9.58
N MET A 73 -0.38 2.37 -10.49
CA MET A 73 -1.63 1.62 -10.34
C MET A 73 -1.37 0.12 -10.19
N ALA A 74 -0.54 -0.46 -11.07
CA ALA A 74 -0.18 -1.88 -10.97
C ALA A 74 0.53 -2.21 -9.64
N ALA A 75 1.37 -1.30 -9.14
CA ALA A 75 2.03 -1.45 -7.84
C ALA A 75 1.05 -1.35 -6.67
N ALA A 76 0.05 -0.46 -6.75
CA ALA A 76 -1.01 -0.33 -5.76
C ALA A 76 -1.89 -1.59 -5.71
N ASP A 77 -2.27 -2.14 -6.86
CA ASP A 77 -3.01 -3.40 -6.93
C ASP A 77 -2.23 -4.56 -6.31
N ALA A 78 -0.94 -4.71 -6.67
CA ALA A 78 -0.08 -5.72 -6.07
C ALA A 78 0.13 -5.52 -4.56
N ALA A 79 0.13 -4.27 -4.06
CA ALA A 79 0.19 -3.98 -2.63
C ALA A 79 -1.12 -4.33 -1.93
N ARG A 80 -2.26 -4.08 -2.56
CA ARG A 80 -3.59 -4.45 -2.07
C ARG A 80 -3.75 -5.97 -1.98
N GLU A 81 -3.35 -6.71 -3.01
CA GLU A 81 -3.36 -8.18 -2.99
C GLU A 81 -2.52 -8.74 -1.83
N ARG A 82 -1.33 -8.18 -1.62
CA ARG A 82 -0.48 -8.54 -0.48
C ARG A 82 -1.15 -8.23 0.86
N ALA A 83 -1.79 -7.06 1.00
CA ALA A 83 -2.53 -6.71 2.20
C ALA A 83 -3.68 -7.68 2.48
N THR A 84 -4.41 -8.12 1.45
CA THR A 84 -5.45 -9.15 1.57
C THR A 84 -4.86 -10.50 2.00
N ALA A 85 -3.74 -10.92 1.42
CA ALA A 85 -3.08 -12.17 1.79
C ALA A 85 -2.62 -12.16 3.26
N VAL A 86 -2.00 -11.07 3.72
CA VAL A 86 -1.55 -10.93 5.11
C VAL A 86 -2.73 -10.83 6.09
N ALA A 87 -3.82 -10.15 5.71
CA ALA A 87 -5.05 -10.17 6.50
C ALA A 87 -5.60 -11.61 6.68
N GLY A 88 -5.58 -12.42 5.63
CA GLY A 88 -5.96 -13.84 5.72
C GLY A 88 -5.06 -14.65 6.66
N MET A 89 -3.74 -14.37 6.67
CA MET A 89 -2.81 -15.02 7.62
C MET A 89 -3.09 -14.60 9.07
N ARG A 90 -3.36 -13.30 9.31
CA ARG A 90 -3.77 -12.80 10.63
C ARG A 90 -5.04 -13.51 11.10
N ASP A 91 -6.05 -13.64 10.25
CA ASP A 91 -7.32 -14.28 10.61
C ASP A 91 -7.13 -15.77 10.96
N GLN A 92 -6.27 -16.48 10.23
CA GLN A 92 -5.91 -17.86 10.56
C GLN A 92 -5.14 -17.94 11.88
N ALA A 93 -4.22 -17.01 12.14
CA ALA A 93 -3.48 -16.96 13.41
C ALA A 93 -4.43 -16.67 14.59
N GLU A 94 -5.41 -15.78 14.40
CA GLU A 94 -6.45 -15.48 15.38
C GLU A 94 -7.29 -16.72 15.68
N GLN A 95 -7.78 -17.40 14.65
CA GLN A 95 -8.58 -18.62 14.82
C GLN A 95 -7.80 -19.69 15.60
N ARG A 96 -6.52 -19.91 15.28
CA ARG A 96 -5.67 -20.85 16.02
C ARG A 96 -5.45 -20.42 17.46
N TYR A 97 -5.29 -19.13 17.73
CA TYR A 97 -5.16 -18.63 19.09
C TYR A 97 -6.45 -18.80 19.89
N GLN A 98 -7.61 -18.50 19.30
CA GLN A 98 -8.90 -18.72 19.95
C GLN A 98 -9.17 -20.20 20.20
N GLN A 99 -8.79 -21.06 19.25
CA GLN A 99 -8.89 -22.50 19.41
C GLN A 99 -7.97 -23.00 20.53
N ALA A 100 -6.70 -22.59 20.56
CA ALA A 100 -5.78 -22.96 21.64
C ALA A 100 -6.29 -22.50 23.00
N LYS A 101 -6.88 -21.29 23.09
CA LYS A 101 -7.54 -20.82 24.33
C LYS A 101 -8.76 -21.65 24.70
N TRP A 102 -9.57 -22.03 23.71
CA TRP A 102 -10.75 -22.87 23.94
C TRP A 102 -10.34 -24.25 24.42
N ASP A 103 -9.33 -24.85 23.81
CA ASP A 103 -8.77 -26.16 24.19
C ASP A 103 -8.12 -26.08 25.58
N ALA A 104 -7.44 -24.97 25.90
CA ALA A 104 -6.90 -24.74 27.23
C ALA A 104 -8.00 -24.57 28.29
N TRP A 105 -9.06 -23.82 27.97
CA TRP A 105 -10.19 -23.58 28.88
C TRP A 105 -11.03 -24.84 29.09
N THR A 106 -11.25 -25.61 28.02
CA THR A 106 -11.89 -26.92 28.12
C THR A 106 -10.95 -27.97 28.73
N GLY A 107 -9.64 -27.69 28.76
CA GLY A 107 -8.58 -28.55 29.23
C GLY A 107 -8.37 -29.75 28.29
N PRO A 108 -7.30 -30.54 28.49
CA PRO A 108 -7.12 -31.85 27.84
C PRO A 108 -8.16 -32.89 28.34
N ALA A 109 -9.27 -32.45 28.90
CA ALA A 109 -10.28 -33.28 29.52
C ALA A 109 -11.05 -34.04 28.45
N ASP A 110 -10.62 -35.28 28.24
CA ASP A 110 -11.47 -36.33 27.71
C ASP A 110 -12.86 -36.21 28.35
N GLU A 111 -13.91 -36.18 27.55
CA GLU A 111 -15.30 -36.06 28.03
C GLU A 111 -15.61 -37.09 29.13
N SER A 112 -14.96 -38.26 29.03
CA SER A 112 -14.84 -39.31 30.04
C SER A 112 -14.47 -38.82 31.44
N ARG A 113 -13.48 -37.92 31.55
CA ARG A 113 -12.96 -37.41 32.83
C ARG A 113 -13.98 -36.49 33.51
N ARG A 114 -14.60 -35.59 32.74
CA ARG A 114 -15.69 -34.73 33.23
C ARG A 114 -16.89 -35.54 33.68
N LEU A 115 -17.21 -36.63 32.99
CA LEU A 115 -18.28 -37.55 33.38
C LEU A 115 -17.96 -38.25 34.71
N VAL A 116 -16.72 -38.70 34.91
CA VAL A 116 -16.25 -39.30 36.18
C VAL A 116 -16.33 -38.29 37.33
N GLU A 117 -15.85 -37.07 37.13
CA GLU A 117 -15.91 -36.01 38.15
C GLU A 117 -17.35 -35.66 38.51
N ARG A 118 -18.23 -35.53 37.51
CA ARG A 118 -19.67 -35.26 37.74
C ARG A 118 -20.33 -36.40 38.51
N ALA A 119 -20.09 -37.65 38.12
CA ALA A 119 -20.64 -38.82 38.78
C ALA A 119 -20.12 -38.97 40.22
N ALA A 120 -18.82 -38.72 40.44
CA ALA A 120 -18.20 -38.76 41.77
C ALA A 120 -18.78 -37.68 42.70
N LEU A 121 -18.97 -36.46 42.20
CA LEU A 121 -19.58 -35.36 42.95
C LEU A 121 -21.05 -35.67 43.31
N GLU A 122 -21.79 -36.28 42.39
CA GLU A 122 -23.19 -36.67 42.63
C GLU A 122 -23.31 -37.85 43.62
N ALA A 123 -22.39 -38.82 43.57
CA ALA A 123 -22.30 -39.89 44.55
C ALA A 123 -21.96 -39.36 45.95
N TYR A 124 -21.05 -38.39 46.05
CA TYR A 124 -20.72 -37.71 47.30
C TYR A 124 -21.91 -36.98 47.90
N ARG A 125 -22.65 -36.19 47.09
CA ARG A 125 -23.86 -35.47 47.54
C ARG A 125 -24.96 -36.39 48.07
N ARG A 126 -25.05 -37.62 47.55
CA ARG A 126 -25.99 -38.66 48.03
C ARG A 126 -25.48 -39.42 49.25
N GLY A 127 -24.28 -39.12 49.75
CA GLY A 127 -23.64 -39.84 50.86
C GLY A 127 -23.11 -41.22 50.48
N ALA A 128 -23.11 -41.59 49.19
CA ALA A 128 -22.63 -42.88 48.70
C ALA A 128 -21.10 -42.92 48.54
N LEU A 129 -20.44 -41.77 48.67
CA LEU A 129 -18.99 -41.62 48.56
C LEU A 129 -18.50 -40.75 49.71
N SER A 130 -17.40 -41.15 50.37
CA SER A 130 -16.77 -40.33 51.41
C SER A 130 -15.92 -39.20 50.82
N VAL A 131 -15.64 -38.16 51.60
CA VAL A 131 -14.74 -37.05 51.20
C VAL A 131 -13.37 -37.59 50.77
N GLU A 132 -12.85 -38.59 51.48
CA GLU A 132 -11.53 -39.17 51.22
C GLU A 132 -11.49 -39.97 49.91
N GLN A 133 -12.57 -40.68 49.58
CA GLN A 133 -12.73 -41.33 48.28
C GLN A 133 -12.87 -40.29 47.15
N LEU A 134 -13.60 -39.20 47.37
CA LEU A 134 -13.75 -38.13 46.39
C LEU A 134 -12.39 -37.48 46.10
N ASN A 135 -11.60 -37.19 47.14
CA ASN A 135 -10.26 -36.63 46.99
C ASN A 135 -9.33 -37.56 46.22
N ARG A 136 -9.43 -38.88 46.44
CA ARG A 136 -8.65 -39.89 45.72
C ARG A 136 -8.99 -39.92 44.23
N ILE A 137 -10.28 -39.86 43.89
CA ILE A 137 -10.75 -39.73 42.50
C ILE A 137 -10.20 -38.44 41.89
N TRP A 138 -10.33 -37.31 42.59
CA TRP A 138 -9.85 -36.00 42.13
C TRP A 138 -8.34 -35.98 41.86
N THR A 139 -7.56 -36.68 42.70
CA THR A 139 -6.10 -36.78 42.53
C THR A 139 -5.73 -37.59 41.29
N HIS A 140 -6.55 -38.57 40.89
CA HIS A 140 -6.33 -39.38 39.69
C HIS A 140 -6.97 -38.79 38.42
N THR A 141 -7.98 -37.92 38.56
CA THR A 141 -8.59 -37.20 37.43
C THR A 141 -7.92 -35.87 37.12
N ARG A 142 -7.02 -35.37 37.99
CA ARG A 142 -6.25 -34.15 37.69
C ARG A 142 -5.37 -34.37 36.44
N PRO A 143 -5.32 -33.41 35.50
CA PRO A 143 -4.31 -33.39 34.45
C PRO A 143 -2.92 -33.47 35.05
N ASP A 144 -2.04 -34.22 34.38
CA ASP A 144 -0.62 -34.20 34.72
C ASP A 144 -0.09 -32.76 34.58
N GLU A 145 0.84 -32.37 35.45
CA GLU A 145 1.38 -31.01 35.49
C GLU A 145 2.09 -30.67 34.17
N ALA A 146 2.81 -31.64 33.60
CA ALA A 146 3.42 -31.53 32.28
C ALA A 146 2.40 -31.29 31.15
N ALA A 147 1.19 -31.85 31.26
CA ALA A 147 0.13 -31.64 30.27
C ALA A 147 -0.47 -30.23 30.37
N LEU A 148 -0.52 -29.64 31.57
CA LEU A 148 -0.95 -28.26 31.77
C LEU A 148 0.10 -27.27 31.23
N GLU A 149 1.38 -27.52 31.50
CA GLU A 149 2.49 -26.71 30.97
C GLU A 149 2.49 -26.70 29.44
N GLN A 150 2.30 -27.87 28.81
CA GLN A 150 2.25 -27.97 27.35
C GLN A 150 1.11 -27.13 26.75
N VAL A 151 -0.08 -27.17 27.36
CA VAL A 151 -1.23 -26.37 26.93
C VAL A 151 -0.93 -24.88 27.06
N ASP A 152 -0.36 -24.44 28.17
CA ASP A 152 0.01 -23.05 28.38
C ASP A 152 1.07 -22.57 27.36
N GLU A 153 2.06 -23.40 27.04
CA GLU A 153 3.04 -23.13 26.00
C GLU A 153 2.41 -23.05 24.60
N GLU A 154 1.42 -23.87 24.29
CA GLU A 154 0.69 -23.84 23.03
C GLU A 154 -0.11 -22.54 22.88
N VAL A 155 -0.82 -22.12 23.94
CA VAL A 155 -1.52 -20.83 23.96
C VAL A 155 -0.54 -19.67 23.81
N ALA A 156 0.60 -19.70 24.51
CA ALA A 156 1.62 -18.65 24.43
C ALA A 156 2.20 -18.55 23.01
N ARG A 157 2.54 -19.67 22.38
CA ARG A 157 3.04 -19.71 21.00
C ARG A 157 2.00 -19.23 20.00
N ALA A 158 0.74 -19.62 20.15
CA ALA A 158 -0.34 -19.16 19.28
C ALA A 158 -0.58 -17.65 19.42
N ARG A 159 -0.54 -17.13 20.65
CA ARG A 159 -0.63 -15.69 20.94
C ARG A 159 0.49 -14.90 20.28
N GLN A 160 1.72 -15.39 20.38
CA GLN A 160 2.87 -14.71 19.77
C GLN A 160 2.71 -14.64 18.24
N ARG A 161 2.37 -15.75 17.59
CA ARG A 161 2.12 -15.76 16.13
C ARG A 161 0.99 -14.81 15.71
N TYR A 162 -0.07 -14.72 16.52
CA TYR A 162 -1.14 -13.76 16.26
C TYR A 162 -0.66 -12.31 16.40
N ALA A 163 0.14 -12.01 17.43
CA ALA A 163 0.70 -10.67 17.62
C ALA A 163 1.62 -10.27 16.46
N ASP A 164 2.51 -11.17 16.02
CA ASP A 164 3.41 -10.94 14.89
C ASP A 164 2.60 -10.69 13.61
N ALA A 165 1.60 -11.54 13.32
CA ALA A 165 0.74 -11.37 12.16
C ALA A 165 -0.10 -10.08 12.20
N LEU A 166 -0.42 -9.57 13.40
CA LEU A 166 -1.14 -8.31 13.56
C LEU A 166 -0.25 -7.11 13.21
N VAL A 167 1.01 -7.12 13.63
CA VAL A 167 2.00 -6.10 13.26
C VAL A 167 2.21 -6.09 11.75
N ASP A 168 2.49 -7.27 11.16
CA ASP A 168 2.70 -7.42 9.72
C ASP A 168 1.49 -6.91 8.91
N ALA A 169 0.27 -7.26 9.33
CA ALA A 169 -0.95 -6.82 8.66
C ALA A 169 -1.12 -5.30 8.67
N VAL A 170 -0.75 -4.63 9.78
CA VAL A 170 -0.83 -3.18 9.89
C VAL A 170 0.20 -2.49 8.99
N GLU A 171 1.43 -2.99 8.98
CA GLU A 171 2.51 -2.43 8.16
C GLU A 171 2.21 -2.58 6.66
N VAL A 172 1.80 -3.77 6.22
CA VAL A 172 1.46 -4.04 4.82
C VAL A 172 0.22 -3.25 4.40
N ARG A 173 -0.77 -3.09 5.27
CA ARG A 173 -1.95 -2.25 4.97
C ARG A 173 -1.57 -0.78 4.81
N ARG A 174 -0.68 -0.26 5.66
CA ARG A 174 -0.16 1.12 5.51
C ARG A 174 0.57 1.28 4.19
N ALA A 175 1.44 0.34 3.82
CA ALA A 175 2.15 0.35 2.56
C ALA A 175 1.20 0.32 1.35
N ALA A 176 0.16 -0.52 1.40
CA ALA A 176 -0.87 -0.57 0.36
C ALA A 176 -1.62 0.76 0.22
N HIS A 177 -1.99 1.39 1.33
CA HIS A 177 -2.65 2.70 1.30
C HIS A 177 -1.75 3.80 0.72
N VAL A 178 -0.46 3.82 1.07
CA VAL A 178 0.49 4.77 0.48
C VAL A 178 0.64 4.55 -1.03
N ALA A 179 0.69 3.30 -1.48
CA ALA A 179 0.76 2.98 -2.90
C ALA A 179 -0.51 3.39 -3.66
N GLU A 180 -1.68 3.20 -3.08
CA GLU A 180 -2.97 3.65 -3.62
C GLU A 180 -3.00 5.18 -3.79
N VAL A 181 -2.65 5.93 -2.74
CA VAL A 181 -2.60 7.40 -2.80
C VAL A 181 -1.57 7.87 -3.83
N ALA A 182 -0.40 7.23 -3.91
CA ALA A 182 0.61 7.57 -4.92
C ALA A 182 0.12 7.31 -6.35
N ALA A 183 -0.63 6.22 -6.57
CA ALA A 183 -1.22 5.92 -7.86
C ALA A 183 -2.30 6.94 -8.25
N GLU A 184 -3.14 7.37 -7.30
CA GLU A 184 -4.14 8.42 -7.53
C GLU A 184 -3.50 9.76 -7.89
N VAL A 185 -2.44 10.16 -7.17
CA VAL A 185 -1.71 11.40 -7.47
C VAL A 185 -1.09 11.34 -8.86
N LEU A 186 -0.41 10.26 -9.22
CA LEU A 186 0.22 10.12 -10.54
C LEU A 186 -0.81 10.04 -11.67
N ALA A 187 -1.99 9.44 -11.42
CA ALA A 187 -3.08 9.43 -12.39
C ALA A 187 -3.61 10.85 -12.67
N GLU A 188 -3.74 11.67 -11.63
CA GLU A 188 -4.15 13.07 -11.79
C GLU A 188 -3.06 13.91 -12.47
N GLU A 189 -1.79 13.67 -12.16
CA GLU A 189 -0.66 14.30 -12.86
C GLU A 189 -0.62 13.93 -14.34
N ALA A 190 -0.87 12.67 -14.69
CA ALA A 190 -0.97 12.23 -16.08
C ALA A 190 -2.12 12.94 -16.81
N ARG A 191 -3.28 13.08 -16.17
CA ARG A 191 -4.43 13.81 -16.71
C ARG A 191 -4.08 15.27 -17.00
N LEU A 192 -3.41 15.94 -16.07
CA LEU A 192 -2.99 17.34 -16.24
C LEU A 192 -1.93 17.50 -17.34
N ALA A 193 -0.98 16.58 -17.45
CA ALA A 193 0.03 16.60 -18.51
C ALA A 193 -0.60 16.40 -19.89
N GLU A 194 -1.58 15.51 -20.02
CA GLU A 194 -2.34 15.31 -21.26
C GLU A 194 -3.14 16.57 -21.65
N GLU A 195 -3.81 17.21 -20.69
CA GLU A 195 -4.53 18.46 -20.93
C GLU A 195 -3.59 19.58 -21.41
N GLN A 196 -2.40 19.66 -20.83
CA GLN A 196 -1.38 20.64 -21.24
C GLN A 196 -0.84 20.37 -22.65
N ALA A 197 -0.51 19.12 -22.97
CA ALA A 197 -0.05 18.74 -24.30
C ALA A 197 -1.13 19.01 -25.36
N LEU A 198 -2.40 18.73 -25.04
CA LEU A 198 -3.53 19.01 -25.93
C LEU A 198 -3.75 20.52 -26.12
N ALA A 199 -3.66 21.31 -25.06
CA ALA A 199 -3.78 22.77 -25.15
C ALA A 199 -2.66 23.38 -26.01
N ALA A 200 -1.41 22.95 -25.79
CA ALA A 200 -0.26 23.40 -26.56
C ALA A 200 -0.40 23.04 -28.05
N ARG A 201 -0.93 21.84 -28.36
CA ARG A 201 -1.23 21.44 -29.72
C ARG A 201 -2.28 22.33 -30.39
N ILE A 202 -3.38 22.62 -29.69
CA ILE A 202 -4.45 23.51 -30.22
C ILE A 202 -3.89 24.91 -30.50
N GLU A 203 -3.06 25.44 -29.59
CA GLU A 203 -2.43 26.76 -29.77
C GLU A 203 -1.45 26.78 -30.95
N ALA A 204 -0.65 25.72 -31.12
CA ALA A 204 0.24 25.58 -32.26
C ALA A 204 -0.52 25.49 -33.60
N GLU A 205 -1.61 24.71 -33.65
CA GLU A 205 -2.48 24.61 -34.83
C GLU A 205 -3.15 25.96 -35.17
N ALA A 206 -3.62 26.70 -34.16
CA ALA A 206 -4.18 28.05 -34.35
C ALA A 206 -3.15 29.05 -34.89
N THR A 207 -1.91 29.00 -34.37
CA THR A 207 -0.82 29.88 -34.82
C THR A 207 -0.36 29.55 -36.24
N ALA A 208 -0.32 28.26 -36.59
CA ALA A 208 -0.02 27.81 -37.96
C ALA A 208 -1.11 28.24 -38.95
N GLY A 209 -2.38 28.12 -38.57
CA GLY A 209 -3.53 28.56 -39.38
C GLY A 209 -3.56 30.08 -39.62
N LEU A 210 -3.16 30.88 -38.63
CA LEU A 210 -3.03 32.33 -38.76
C LEU A 210 -1.84 32.74 -39.65
N SER A 211 -0.73 32.03 -39.56
CA SER A 211 0.46 32.28 -40.38
C SER A 211 0.18 32.01 -41.87
N GLY A 212 -0.56 30.94 -42.19
CA GLY A 212 -0.98 30.63 -43.56
C GLY A 212 -1.95 31.65 -44.19
N LEU A 213 -2.71 32.38 -43.38
CA LEU A 213 -3.60 33.45 -43.84
C LEU A 213 -2.86 34.75 -44.16
N LEU A 214 -1.74 35.02 -43.48
CA LEU A 214 -0.91 36.21 -43.70
C LEU A 214 0.01 36.04 -44.93
N ASP A 215 0.53 34.83 -45.18
CA ASP A 215 1.33 34.54 -46.38
C ASP A 215 0.49 34.42 -47.67
N GLY A 216 -0.80 34.08 -47.56
CA GLY A 216 -1.73 34.01 -48.70
C GLY A 216 -2.20 35.37 -49.24
N ALA A 217 -1.97 36.47 -48.52
CA ALA A 217 -2.38 37.82 -48.95
C ALA A 217 -1.34 38.53 -49.84
N GLY A 218 -0.18 37.91 -50.11
CA GLY A 218 0.94 38.52 -50.83
C GLY A 218 0.99 38.29 -52.34
N GLU A 219 0.22 37.34 -52.89
CA GLU A 219 0.28 37.00 -54.33
C GLU A 219 -0.83 37.72 -55.11
N ALA A 220 -0.75 39.06 -55.16
CA ALA A 220 -1.51 39.84 -56.13
C ALA A 220 -0.85 39.69 -57.52
N PRO A 221 -1.57 39.26 -58.57
CA PRO A 221 -1.00 39.17 -59.91
C PRO A 221 -0.62 40.56 -60.41
N GLU A 222 0.65 40.77 -60.78
CA GLU A 222 1.09 41.99 -61.44
C GLU A 222 0.27 42.21 -62.73
N PRO A 223 -0.42 43.35 -62.89
CA PRO A 223 -1.11 43.67 -64.12
C PRO A 223 -0.11 44.24 -65.12
N GLY A 224 0.27 43.41 -66.09
CA GLY A 224 0.56 43.90 -67.44
C GLY A 224 2.02 43.89 -67.87
N LYS A 225 2.32 42.97 -68.79
CA LYS A 225 3.11 43.30 -69.98
C LYS A 225 2.44 42.69 -71.22
N PRO A 226 1.93 43.50 -72.15
CA PRO A 226 1.62 43.02 -73.50
C PRO A 226 2.91 42.76 -74.28
N ALA A 227 2.74 41.90 -75.29
CA ALA A 227 3.74 41.26 -76.15
C ALA A 227 4.80 42.18 -76.77
#